data_AF-A0A2J8USE1-F1
#
_entry.id   AF-A0A2J8USE1-F1
#
_cell.length_a   1.000
_cell.length_b   1.000
_cell.length_c   1.000
_cell.angle_alpha   90.00
_cell.angle_beta   90.00
_cell.angle_gamma   90.00
#
_symmetry.space_group_name_H-M   'P 1'
#
loop_
_entity.id
_entity.type
_entity.pdbx_description
1 polymer ?
#
loop_
_entity_poly.entity_id
_entity_poly.type
_entity_poly.pdbx_seq_one_letter_code
_entity_poly.pdbx_strand_id
1 'polypeptide(L)'
;QAEQPSQPSSTPGSENVLPREPLIATAVKFLQNSRVRQSPLATRRAFLKKKGLTDEEIDMAFQQSGTAADEPSSLGPATQVVPVQPPHLVSQPYSPAGSRWRDYGALAIIMAGIAFGFHQLYKKYLLPLILGGREDRKQLERMEAGLSELSGSVAQTGKD
;
A
#
# COMPACT_ATOMS: atom_id res chain seq x y z
N GLN A 1 -46.13 -45.10 -24.67
CA GLN A 1 -46.26 -43.93 -25.54
C GLN A 1 -46.50 -42.73 -24.64
N ALA A 2 -45.42 -42.07 -24.21
CA ALA A 2 -44.97 -40.72 -24.59
C ALA A 2 -45.66 -39.63 -23.73
N GLU A 3 -44.95 -39.04 -22.74
CA GLU A 3 -44.27 -37.71 -22.80
C GLU A 3 -45.26 -36.58 -23.14
N GLN A 4 -45.41 -35.47 -22.40
CA GLN A 4 -44.42 -34.59 -21.77
C GLN A 4 -45.18 -33.49 -20.97
N PRO A 5 -44.67 -32.95 -19.85
CA PRO A 5 -45.19 -31.72 -19.24
C PRO A 5 -44.52 -30.49 -19.87
N SER A 6 -45.31 -29.62 -20.50
CA SER A 6 -44.81 -28.42 -21.17
C SER A 6 -44.36 -27.34 -20.17
N GLN A 7 -43.19 -26.80 -20.45
CA GLN A 7 -42.35 -25.92 -19.64
C GLN A 7 -42.97 -24.56 -19.26
N PRO A 8 -42.47 -23.90 -18.20
CA PRO A 8 -42.77 -22.49 -17.93
C PRO A 8 -42.17 -21.60 -19.03
N SER A 9 -43.03 -20.76 -19.58
CA SER A 9 -42.75 -19.67 -20.51
C SER A 9 -41.60 -18.79 -20.03
N SER A 10 -40.46 -18.90 -20.71
CA SER A 10 -39.36 -17.94 -20.62
C SER A 10 -39.59 -16.82 -21.64
N THR A 11 -39.90 -15.63 -21.15
CA THR A 11 -39.74 -14.36 -21.89
C THR A 11 -39.11 -13.36 -20.92
N PRO A 12 -38.14 -12.53 -21.34
CA PRO A 12 -38.38 -11.58 -22.42
C PRO A 12 -37.39 -11.70 -23.58
N GLY A 13 -37.94 -11.46 -24.78
CA GLY A 13 -37.21 -11.36 -26.03
C GLY A 13 -36.08 -10.33 -25.95
N SER A 14 -34.94 -10.81 -26.39
CA SER A 14 -33.78 -10.02 -26.79
C SER A 14 -34.13 -9.17 -28.01
N GLU A 15 -34.85 -8.07 -27.79
CA GLU A 15 -35.16 -7.06 -28.80
C GLU A 15 -34.43 -5.75 -28.49
N ASN A 16 -33.10 -5.78 -28.62
CA ASN A 16 -32.37 -4.62 -29.10
C ASN A 16 -31.19 -5.12 -29.94
N VAL A 17 -31.56 -5.51 -31.15
CA VAL A 17 -30.66 -5.92 -32.22
C VAL A 17 -30.18 -4.63 -32.89
N LEU A 18 -28.92 -4.28 -32.55
CA LEU A 18 -28.01 -3.34 -33.23
C LEU A 18 -28.26 -1.83 -32.99
N PRO A 19 -27.22 -1.05 -32.67
CA PRO A 19 -25.85 -1.25 -33.12
C PRO A 19 -24.88 -1.45 -31.94
N ARG A 20 -24.41 -2.69 -31.74
CA ARG A 20 -23.50 -3.04 -30.62
C ARG A 20 -22.04 -2.60 -30.89
N GLU A 21 -21.63 -2.53 -32.15
CA GLU A 21 -20.33 -2.01 -32.57
C GLU A 21 -20.08 -0.54 -32.19
N PRO A 22 -21.00 0.43 -32.38
CA PRO A 22 -20.76 1.80 -31.94
C PRO A 22 -20.76 1.97 -30.42
N LEU A 23 -21.42 1.08 -29.65
CA LEU A 23 -21.30 1.07 -28.20
C LEU A 23 -19.89 0.63 -27.78
N ILE A 24 -19.35 -0.42 -28.42
CA ILE A 24 -17.97 -0.86 -28.23
C ILE A 24 -16.99 0.24 -28.68
N ALA A 25 -17.20 0.86 -29.84
CA ALA A 25 -16.35 1.97 -30.31
C ALA A 25 -16.39 3.18 -29.36
N THR A 26 -17.57 3.48 -28.79
CA THR A 26 -17.72 4.52 -27.76
C THR A 26 -17.00 4.13 -26.47
N ALA A 27 -17.07 2.85 -26.07
CA ALA A 27 -16.35 2.31 -24.92
C ALA A 27 -14.83 2.35 -25.15
N VAL A 28 -14.34 2.01 -26.34
CA VAL A 28 -12.92 2.12 -26.73
C VAL A 28 -12.47 3.58 -26.62
N LYS A 29 -13.24 4.53 -27.17
CA LYS A 29 -12.94 5.97 -27.06
C LYS A 29 -12.95 6.46 -25.61
N PHE A 30 -13.87 5.95 -24.80
CA PHE A 30 -13.92 6.23 -23.35
C PHE A 30 -12.68 5.67 -22.64
N LEU A 31 -12.29 4.42 -22.92
CA LEU A 31 -11.13 3.76 -22.33
C LEU A 31 -9.79 4.40 -22.76
N GLN A 32 -9.72 4.99 -23.95
CA GLN A 32 -8.54 5.73 -24.42
C GLN A 32 -8.37 7.10 -23.75
N ASN A 33 -9.43 7.66 -23.14
CA ASN A 33 -9.37 8.96 -22.49
C ASN A 33 -8.43 8.95 -21.28
N SER A 34 -7.49 9.89 -21.23
CA SER A 34 -6.47 9.98 -20.17
C SER A 34 -7.05 10.04 -18.75
N ARG A 35 -8.17 10.75 -18.53
CA ARG A 35 -8.82 10.81 -17.20
C ARG A 35 -9.44 9.48 -16.81
N VAL A 36 -9.92 8.71 -17.79
CA VAL A 36 -10.51 7.38 -17.58
C VAL A 36 -9.42 6.35 -17.34
N ARG A 37 -8.28 6.42 -18.04
CA ARG A 37 -7.12 5.55 -17.81
C ARG A 37 -6.50 5.68 -16.42
N GLN A 38 -6.60 6.87 -15.81
CA GLN A 38 -6.17 7.10 -14.43
C GLN A 38 -7.11 6.45 -13.40
N SER A 39 -8.34 6.10 -13.78
CA SER A 39 -9.30 5.45 -12.89
C SER A 39 -9.03 3.93 -12.77
N PRO A 40 -9.35 3.31 -11.63
CA PRO A 40 -9.16 1.87 -11.43
C PRO A 40 -9.93 1.03 -12.46
N LEU A 41 -9.37 -0.13 -12.86
CA LEU A 41 -10.00 -1.02 -13.84
C LEU A 41 -11.39 -1.47 -13.43
N ALA A 42 -11.58 -1.85 -12.17
CA ALA A 42 -12.89 -2.24 -11.64
C ALA A 42 -13.94 -1.13 -11.83
N THR A 43 -13.54 0.14 -11.66
CA THR A 43 -14.40 1.29 -11.88
C THR A 43 -14.73 1.48 -13.36
N ARG A 44 -13.74 1.34 -14.24
CA ARG A 44 -13.94 1.39 -15.71
C ARG A 44 -14.90 0.29 -16.18
N ARG A 45 -14.70 -0.95 -15.73
CA ARG A 45 -15.57 -2.10 -16.05
C ARG A 45 -17.00 -1.89 -15.53
N ALA A 46 -17.17 -1.49 -14.27
CA ALA A 46 -18.48 -1.22 -13.69
C ALA A 46 -19.24 -0.10 -14.42
N PHE A 47 -18.53 0.94 -14.87
CA PHE A 47 -19.12 2.02 -15.66
C PHE A 47 -19.65 1.52 -17.00
N LEU A 48 -18.90 0.68 -17.70
CA LEU A 48 -19.32 0.09 -18.97
C LEU A 48 -20.50 -0.89 -18.79
N LYS A 49 -20.50 -1.71 -17.73
CA LYS A 49 -21.66 -2.55 -17.37
C LYS A 49 -22.92 -1.72 -17.13
N LYS A 50 -22.80 -0.63 -16.36
CA LYS A 50 -23.91 0.30 -16.11
C LYS A 50 -24.39 0.99 -17.40
N LYS A 51 -23.50 1.16 -18.39
CA LYS A 51 -23.83 1.71 -19.69
C LYS A 51 -24.59 0.72 -20.58
N GLY A 52 -24.74 -0.53 -20.14
CA GLY A 52 -25.46 -1.58 -20.84
C GLY A 52 -24.58 -2.49 -21.69
N LEU A 53 -23.25 -2.46 -21.49
CA LEU A 53 -22.34 -3.40 -22.16
C LEU A 53 -22.26 -4.71 -21.37
N THR A 54 -22.20 -5.83 -22.09
CA THR A 54 -21.95 -7.14 -21.48
C THR A 54 -20.48 -7.31 -21.12
N ASP A 55 -20.16 -8.30 -20.29
CA ASP A 55 -18.77 -8.60 -19.91
C ASP A 55 -17.88 -8.90 -21.13
N GLU A 56 -18.42 -9.60 -22.12
CA GLU A 56 -17.73 -9.94 -23.36
C GLU A 56 -17.44 -8.69 -24.21
N GLU A 57 -18.41 -7.78 -24.33
CA GLU A 57 -18.24 -6.52 -25.06
C GLU A 57 -17.22 -5.60 -24.39
N ILE A 58 -17.20 -5.60 -23.05
CA ILE A 58 -16.22 -4.87 -22.26
C ILE A 58 -14.81 -5.40 -22.55
N ASP A 59 -14.62 -6.72 -22.54
CA ASP A 59 -13.33 -7.33 -22.82
C ASP A 59 -12.85 -7.00 -24.23
N MET A 60 -13.74 -7.04 -25.23
CA MET A 60 -13.42 -6.59 -26.58
C MET A 60 -13.00 -5.11 -26.62
N ALA A 61 -13.66 -4.23 -25.87
CA ALA A 61 -13.30 -2.81 -25.80
C ALA A 61 -11.93 -2.58 -25.12
N PHE A 62 -11.59 -3.36 -24.09
CA PHE A 62 -10.28 -3.31 -23.44
C PHE A 62 -9.16 -3.84 -24.35
N GLN A 63 -9.44 -4.91 -25.10
CA GLN A 63 -8.56 -5.45 -26.13
C GLN A 63 -8.27 -4.42 -27.23
N GLN A 64 -9.33 -3.80 -27.78
CA GLN A 64 -9.22 -2.82 -28.86
C GLN A 64 -8.60 -1.48 -28.43
N SER A 65 -8.80 -1.08 -27.17
CA SER A 65 -8.19 0.14 -26.62
C SER A 65 -6.70 -0.01 -26.25
N GLY A 66 -6.15 -1.23 -26.32
CA GLY A 66 -4.77 -1.51 -25.95
C GLY A 66 -4.50 -1.40 -24.44
N THR A 67 -5.56 -1.45 -23.60
CA THR A 67 -5.44 -1.46 -22.13
C THR A 67 -5.60 -2.85 -21.50
N ALA A 68 -5.68 -3.90 -22.31
CA ALA A 68 -5.77 -5.30 -21.85
C ALA A 68 -4.58 -5.77 -20.99
N ALA A 69 -3.41 -5.12 -21.09
CA ALA A 69 -2.22 -5.47 -20.30
C ALA A 69 -2.32 -5.13 -18.80
N ASP A 70 -3.36 -4.39 -18.38
CA ASP A 70 -3.55 -3.93 -17.00
C ASP A 70 -4.43 -4.91 -16.18
N GLU A 71 -5.08 -5.89 -16.83
CA GLU A 71 -5.98 -6.86 -16.19
C GLU A 71 -5.18 -7.92 -15.39
N PRO A 72 -5.42 -8.07 -14.07
CA PRO A 72 -4.89 -9.21 -13.33
C PRO A 72 -5.61 -10.48 -13.79
N SER A 73 -5.04 -11.13 -14.80
CA SER A 73 -5.47 -12.41 -15.37
C SER A 73 -6.06 -13.34 -14.32
N SER A 74 -7.38 -13.45 -14.30
CA SER A 74 -8.09 -14.48 -13.54
C SER A 74 -8.77 -15.42 -14.53
N LEU A 75 -8.08 -16.54 -14.78
CA LEU A 75 -8.55 -17.79 -15.40
C LEU A 75 -9.01 -17.78 -16.89
N GLY A 76 -8.12 -18.29 -17.75
CA GLY A 76 -8.45 -18.91 -19.04
C GLY A 76 -7.25 -19.75 -19.53
N PRO A 77 -7.43 -20.98 -20.06
CA PRO A 77 -6.34 -21.92 -20.30
C PRO A 77 -5.42 -21.43 -21.42
N ALA A 78 -4.12 -21.58 -21.16
CA ALA A 78 -3.04 -21.25 -22.05
C ALA A 78 -3.14 -21.98 -23.40
N THR A 79 -3.27 -21.21 -24.49
CA THR A 79 -2.61 -21.59 -25.74
C THR A 79 -1.13 -21.32 -25.52
N GLN A 80 -0.41 -22.40 -25.24
CA GLN A 80 1.03 -22.43 -25.05
C GLN A 80 1.76 -21.90 -26.28
N VAL A 81 2.61 -20.88 -26.09
CA VAL A 81 3.84 -20.75 -26.87
C VAL A 81 4.95 -20.40 -25.89
N VAL A 82 5.81 -21.38 -25.64
CA VAL A 82 6.96 -21.38 -24.72
C VAL A 82 8.06 -20.43 -25.24
N PRO A 83 8.75 -19.68 -24.35
CA PRO A 83 10.15 -20.00 -24.08
C PRO A 83 10.59 -19.86 -22.60
N VAL A 84 11.11 -20.96 -22.06
CA VAL A 84 12.36 -21.13 -21.25
C VAL A 84 12.73 -20.11 -20.13
N GLN A 85 12.66 -20.60 -18.87
CA GLN A 85 13.49 -20.38 -17.63
C GLN A 85 13.72 -18.97 -17.03
N PRO A 86 14.17 -18.81 -15.75
CA PRO A 86 14.47 -19.78 -14.65
C PRO A 86 13.75 -19.46 -13.30
N PRO A 87 13.87 -20.30 -12.23
CA PRO A 87 13.17 -20.09 -10.96
C PRO A 87 13.90 -19.08 -10.07
N HIS A 88 13.27 -17.97 -9.74
CA HIS A 88 13.75 -17.04 -8.72
C HIS A 88 12.65 -16.73 -7.71
N LEU A 89 13.02 -17.06 -6.48
CA LEU A 89 12.41 -16.71 -5.20
C LEU A 89 12.04 -15.22 -5.14
N VAL A 90 10.92 -14.93 -4.46
CA VAL A 90 10.51 -13.61 -3.95
C VAL A 90 10.33 -12.53 -5.02
N SER A 91 9.17 -12.51 -5.67
CA SER A 91 8.72 -11.34 -6.42
C SER A 91 7.83 -10.46 -5.54
N GLN A 92 8.48 -9.49 -4.91
CA GLN A 92 7.90 -8.29 -4.33
C GLN A 92 6.90 -7.66 -5.32
N PRO A 93 5.66 -7.32 -4.90
CA PRO A 93 4.67 -6.77 -5.82
C PRO A 93 5.09 -5.35 -6.24
N TYR A 94 5.64 -5.26 -7.45
CA TYR A 94 5.92 -4.00 -8.13
C TYR A 94 4.60 -3.29 -8.36
N SER A 95 4.35 -2.24 -7.58
CA SER A 95 3.09 -1.54 -7.58
C SER A 95 2.99 -0.58 -8.78
N PRO A 96 1.85 -0.52 -9.49
CA PRO A 96 1.68 0.34 -10.65
C PRO A 96 1.72 1.80 -10.19
N ALA A 97 2.03 2.73 -11.10
CA ALA A 97 2.34 4.14 -10.83
C ALA A 97 1.33 4.92 -9.93
N GLY A 98 0.15 4.37 -9.62
CA GLY A 98 -0.77 4.84 -8.58
C GLY A 98 -0.40 4.44 -7.14
N SER A 99 0.68 3.70 -6.90
CA SER A 99 1.19 3.42 -5.54
C SER A 99 2.19 4.45 -5.07
N ARG A 100 2.85 5.20 -5.96
CA ARG A 100 3.92 6.11 -5.51
C ARG A 100 3.43 7.13 -4.48
N TRP A 101 2.21 7.66 -4.63
CA TRP A 101 1.62 8.55 -3.62
C TRP A 101 1.31 7.83 -2.29
N ARG A 102 0.89 6.56 -2.34
CA ARG A 102 0.71 5.68 -1.17
C ARG A 102 2.03 5.29 -0.54
N ASP A 103 3.08 5.10 -1.34
CA ASP A 103 4.42 4.74 -0.90
C ASP A 103 5.07 5.94 -0.23
N TYR A 104 4.93 7.16 -0.78
CA TYR A 104 5.34 8.40 -0.12
C TYR A 104 4.52 8.67 1.14
N GLY A 105 3.21 8.39 1.13
CA GLY A 105 2.36 8.51 2.32
C GLY A 105 2.72 7.50 3.41
N ALA A 106 2.91 6.23 3.04
CA ALA A 106 3.34 5.17 3.94
C ALA A 106 4.74 5.45 4.49
N LEU A 107 5.69 5.87 3.63
CA LEU A 107 7.02 6.28 4.04
C LEU A 107 6.96 7.48 4.99
N ALA A 108 6.11 8.47 4.74
CA ALA A 108 5.93 9.62 5.62
C ALA A 108 5.39 9.21 6.99
N ILE A 109 4.41 8.30 7.05
CA ILE A 109 3.87 7.78 8.32
C ILE A 109 4.92 6.97 9.08
N ILE A 110 5.68 6.11 8.38
CA ILE A 110 6.77 5.33 8.99
C ILE A 110 7.85 6.26 9.54
N MET A 111 8.30 7.25 8.76
CA MET A 111 9.29 8.23 9.19
C MET A 111 8.79 9.08 10.35
N ALA A 112 7.52 9.50 10.33
CA ALA A 112 6.90 10.20 11.45
C ALA A 112 6.83 9.34 12.71
N GLY A 113 6.51 8.06 12.58
CA GLY A 113 6.50 7.09 13.69
C GLY A 113 7.88 6.87 14.28
N ILE A 114 8.91 6.70 13.45
CA ILE A 114 10.30 6.55 13.89
C ILE A 114 10.78 7.82 14.58
N ALA A 115 10.55 9.00 13.97
CA ALA A 115 10.94 10.27 14.56
C ALA A 115 10.22 10.54 15.90
N PHE A 116 8.92 10.25 15.99
CA PHE A 116 8.16 10.39 17.23
C PHE A 116 8.61 9.40 18.30
N GLY A 117 8.87 8.14 17.93
CA GLY A 117 9.40 7.12 18.81
C GLY A 117 10.79 7.49 19.35
N PHE A 118 11.68 7.96 18.47
CA PHE A 118 13.00 8.43 18.87
C PHE A 118 12.92 9.68 19.75
N HIS A 119 12.02 10.62 19.44
CA HIS A 119 11.79 11.81 20.27
C HIS A 119 11.27 11.44 21.67
N GLN A 120 10.35 10.47 21.76
CA GLN A 120 9.84 9.96 23.04
C GLN A 120 10.92 9.22 23.83
N LEU A 121 11.73 8.37 23.17
CA LEU A 121 12.84 7.67 23.81
C LEU A 121 13.94 8.63 24.24
N TYR A 122 14.23 9.65 23.42
CA TYR A 122 15.19 10.71 23.73
C TYR A 122 14.77 11.46 24.99
N LYS A 123 13.52 11.92 25.06
CA LYS A 123 13.02 12.63 26.25
C LYS A 123 12.88 11.74 27.48
N LYS A 124 12.52 10.47 27.31
CA LYS A 124 12.25 9.55 28.42
C LYS A 124 13.49 8.81 28.94
N TYR A 125 14.54 8.67 28.12
CA TYR A 125 15.75 7.93 28.48
C TYR A 125 17.04 8.73 28.30
N LEU A 126 17.24 9.47 27.20
CA LEU A 126 18.44 10.32 27.07
C LEU A 126 18.41 11.50 28.04
N LEU A 127 17.27 12.16 28.21
CA LEU A 127 17.13 13.28 29.14
C LEU A 127 17.43 12.88 30.59
N PRO A 128 16.81 11.84 31.19
CA PRO A 128 17.17 11.45 32.55
C PRO A 128 18.56 10.85 32.66
N LEU A 129 19.13 10.26 31.61
CA LEU A 129 20.50 9.73 31.66
C LEU A 129 21.56 10.83 31.59
N ILE A 130 21.34 11.87 30.77
CA ILE A 130 22.24 13.04 30.67
C ILE A 130 22.05 13.97 31.87
N LEU A 131 20.83 14.17 32.34
CA LEU A 131 20.56 15.01 33.50
C LEU A 131 20.94 14.30 34.81
N GLY A 132 20.69 12.99 34.92
CA GLY A 132 21.15 12.16 36.04
C GLY A 132 22.69 12.15 36.14
N GLY A 133 23.39 12.01 35.01
CA GLY A 133 24.85 12.09 34.99
C GLY A 133 25.44 13.47 35.38
N ARG A 134 24.65 14.55 35.41
CA ARG A 134 25.08 15.85 35.95
C ARG A 134 24.88 15.93 37.46
N GLU A 135 23.80 15.36 37.98
CA GLU A 135 23.57 15.29 39.42
C GLU A 135 24.63 14.43 40.12
N ASP A 136 25.03 13.30 39.52
CA ASP A 136 26.05 12.41 40.08
C ASP A 136 27.43 13.10 40.18
N ARG A 137 27.79 13.94 39.20
CA ARG A 137 29.04 14.72 39.24
C ARG A 137 29.04 15.76 40.36
N LYS A 138 27.90 16.42 40.58
CA LYS A 138 27.75 17.36 41.70
C LYS A 138 27.80 16.66 43.06
N GLN A 139 27.29 15.43 43.14
CA GLN A 139 27.42 14.63 44.37
C GLN A 139 28.87 14.22 44.62
N LEU A 140 29.61 13.82 43.58
CA LEU A 140 31.04 13.51 43.71
C LEU A 140 31.85 14.71 44.19
N GLU A 141 31.66 15.89 43.61
CA GLU A 141 32.35 17.11 44.05
C GLU A 141 32.05 17.44 45.52
N ARG A 142 30.80 17.25 45.96
CA ARG A 142 30.39 17.50 47.34
C ARG A 142 30.99 16.48 48.32
N MET A 143 31.13 15.23 47.90
CA MET A 143 31.80 14.17 48.68
C MET A 143 33.31 14.40 48.76
N GLU A 144 33.95 14.82 47.67
CA GLU A 144 35.38 15.16 47.62
C GLU A 144 35.70 16.38 48.49
N ALA A 145 34.86 17.43 48.41
CA ALA A 145 34.98 18.60 49.28
C ALA A 145 34.83 18.22 50.76
N GLY A 146 33.84 17.37 51.10
CA GLY A 146 33.66 16.88 52.46
C GLY A 146 34.84 16.04 52.97
N LEU A 147 35.41 15.18 52.12
CA LEU A 147 36.61 14.39 52.47
C LEU A 147 37.83 15.28 52.70
N SER A 148 38.00 16.34 51.92
CA SER A 148 39.11 17.30 52.08
C SER A 148 39.01 18.07 53.39
N GLU A 149 37.80 18.48 53.78
CA GLU A 149 37.55 19.21 55.04
C GLU A 149 37.80 18.30 56.26
N LEU A 150 37.31 17.06 56.20
CA LEU A 150 37.53 16.06 57.25
C LEU A 150 39.00 15.64 57.36
N SER A 151 39.69 15.46 56.23
CA SER A 151 41.12 15.18 56.22
C SER A 151 41.95 16.35 56.77
N GLY A 152 41.54 17.59 56.51
CA GLY A 152 42.14 18.77 57.11
C GLY A 152 41.93 18.80 58.64
N SER A 153 40.72 18.50 59.10
CA SER A 153 40.37 18.44 60.52
C SER A 153 41.13 17.33 61.27
N VAL A 154 41.27 16.15 60.66
CA VAL A 154 42.00 15.02 61.29
C VAL A 154 43.52 15.24 61.30
N ALA A 155 44.08 15.94 60.32
CA ALA A 155 45.50 16.31 60.33
C ALA A 155 45.81 17.37 61.39
N GLN A 156 44.83 18.21 61.74
CA GLN A 156 44.95 19.21 62.79
C GLN A 156 44.95 18.59 64.19
N THR A 157 44.11 17.56 64.43
CA THR A 157 43.99 16.90 65.75
C THR A 157 45.15 15.95 66.10
N GLY A 158 46.04 15.65 65.15
CA GLY A 158 47.24 14.84 65.38
C GLY A 158 48.51 15.65 65.69
N LYS A 159 48.40 16.98 65.81
CA LYS A 159 49.54 17.90 65.97
C LYS A 159 49.60 18.59 67.34
N ASP A 160 48.66 18.27 68.23
CA ASP A 160 48.68 18.60 69.66
C ASP A 160 49.01 17.33 70.48
#